data_AF-A0A0T5YUN7-F1
#
_entry.id   AF-A0A0T5YUN7-F1
#
_cell.length_a   1.000
_cell.length_b   1.000
_cell.length_c   1.000
_cell.angle_alpha   90.00
_cell.angle_beta   90.00
_cell.angle_gamma   90.00
#
_symmetry.space_group_name_H-M   'P 1'
#
loop_
_entity.id
_entity.type
_entity.pdbx_description
1 polymer ?
#
loop_
_entity_poly.entity_id
_entity_poly.type
_entity_poly.pdbx_seq_one_letter_code
_entity_poly.pdbx_strand_id
1 'polypeptide(L)' 'MATIQTTTTVIIGGSDQRITPQWSRQLQDRRVKLIKVEGANHFFDHEHEFDLVEAVEAALENNNRK' A
#
# COMPACT_ATOMS: atom_id res chain seq x y z
N MET A 1 25.38 0.49 -15.64
CA MET A 1 24.13 1.24 -15.40
C MET A 1 23.96 1.36 -13.89
N ALA A 2 23.68 2.56 -13.37
CA ALA A 2 23.43 2.73 -11.95
C ALA A 2 21.99 2.33 -11.64
N THR A 3 21.79 1.48 -10.62
CA THR A 3 20.46 1.14 -10.12
C THR A 3 20.02 2.22 -9.15
N ILE A 4 18.91 2.90 -9.46
CA ILE A 4 18.30 3.86 -8.53
C ILE A 4 17.48 3.08 -7.51
N GLN A 5 17.79 3.26 -6.23
CA GLN A 5 17.03 2.65 -5.14
C GLN A 5 16.00 3.65 -4.61
N THR A 6 14.72 3.35 -4.79
CA THR A 6 13.61 4.18 -4.31
C THR A 6 12.93 3.54 -3.11
N THR A 7 12.36 4.37 -2.24
CA THR A 7 11.47 3.92 -1.17
C THR A 7 10.07 3.73 -1.76
N THR A 8 9.54 2.52 -1.68
CA THR A 8 8.21 2.18 -2.21
C THR A 8 7.26 1.86 -1.05
N THR A 9 6.11 2.53 -1.05
CA THR A 9 4.96 2.19 -0.21
C THR A 9 3.88 1.59 -1.09
N VAL A 10 3.28 0.49 -0.65
CA VAL A 10 2.18 -0.20 -1.32
C VAL A 10 0.97 -0.17 -0.39
N ILE A 11 -0.20 0.22 -0.93
CA ILE A 11 -1.47 0.25 -0.20
C ILE A 11 -2.38 -0.81 -0.83
N ILE A 12 -3.00 -1.67 -0.01
CA ILE A 12 -3.91 -2.74 -0.46
C ILE A 12 -5.19 -2.78 0.37
N GLY A 13 -6.28 -3.26 -0.25
CA GLY A 13 -7.53 -3.53 0.45
C GLY A 13 -7.44 -4.83 1.26
N GLY A 14 -7.87 -4.80 2.51
CA GLY A 14 -7.79 -5.93 3.43
C GLY A 14 -8.78 -7.06 3.14
N SER A 15 -9.87 -6.74 2.43
CA SER A 15 -10.87 -7.68 1.92
C SER A 15 -10.71 -7.94 0.42
N ASP A 16 -9.60 -7.51 -0.19
CA ASP A 16 -9.31 -7.79 -1.59
C ASP A 16 -9.10 -9.31 -1.79
N GLN A 17 -9.93 -9.91 -2.65
CA GLN A 17 -9.86 -11.33 -3.00
C GLN A 17 -9.09 -11.59 -4.31
N ARG A 18 -8.70 -10.53 -5.03
CA ARG A 18 -7.93 -10.60 -6.28
C ARG A 18 -6.43 -10.65 -6.00
N ILE A 19 -5.96 -9.89 -5.02
CA ILE A 19 -4.56 -9.96 -4.57
C ILE A 19 -4.41 -11.14 -3.62
N THR A 20 -3.77 -12.20 -4.10
CA THR A 20 -3.60 -13.43 -3.32
C THR A 20 -2.62 -13.21 -2.15
N PRO A 21 -2.72 -14.00 -1.06
CA PRO A 21 -1.77 -13.91 0.06
C PRO A 21 -0.29 -14.07 -0.33
N GLN A 22 -0.02 -14.73 -1.46
CA GLN A 22 1.33 -14.88 -2.01
C GLN A 22 1.95 -13.53 -2.41
N TRP A 23 1.14 -12.58 -2.90
CA TRP A 23 1.60 -11.24 -3.23
C TRP A 23 2.02 -10.47 -1.98
N SER A 24 1.20 -10.47 -0.93
CA SER A 24 1.52 -9.78 0.33
C SER A 24 2.84 -10.29 0.91
N ARG A 25 3.09 -11.61 0.84
CA ARG A 25 4.37 -12.20 1.27
C ARG A 25 5.55 -11.73 0.42
N GLN A 26 5.42 -11.75 -0.90
CA GLN A 26 6.47 -11.26 -1.81
C GLN A 26 6.77 -9.76 -1.63
N LEU A 27 5.76 -8.96 -1.29
CA LEU A 27 5.92 -7.54 -1.02
C LEU A 27 6.71 -7.31 0.28
N GLN A 28 6.40 -8.06 1.34
CA GLN A 28 7.15 -8.00 2.60
C GLN A 28 8.64 -8.36 2.40
N ASP A 29 8.94 -9.36 1.59
CA ASP A 29 10.32 -9.78 1.29
C ASP A 29 11.14 -8.69 0.57
N ARG A 30 10.48 -7.77 -0.13
CA ARG A 30 11.12 -6.68 -0.89
C ARG A 30 11.39 -5.41 -0.08
N ARG A 31 11.19 -5.45 1.24
CA ARG A 31 11.32 -4.29 2.15
C ARG A 31 10.46 -3.08 1.72
N VAL A 32 9.34 -3.33 1.05
CA VAL A 32 8.37 -2.27 0.76
C VAL A 32 7.53 -2.00 2.00
N LYS A 33 7.14 -0.75 2.22
CA LYS A 33 6.19 -0.42 3.28
C LYS A 33 4.80 -0.85 2.80
N LEU A 34 4.16 -1.79 3.49
CA LEU A 34 2.81 -2.25 3.16
C LEU A 34 1.81 -1.61 4.12
N ILE A 35 0.80 -0.92 3.56
CA ILE A 35 -0.36 -0.41 4.30
C ILE A 35 -1.56 -1.23 3.85
N LYS A 36 -2.30 -1.78 4.79
CA LYS A 36 -3.53 -2.52 4.53
C LYS A 36 -4.71 -1.72 5.08
N VAL A 37 -5.66 -1.36 4.22
CA VAL A 37 -6.91 -0.74 4.66
C VAL A 37 -7.89 -1.85 4.99
N GLU A 38 -8.19 -2.04 6.27
CA GLU A 38 -9.09 -3.11 6.72
C GLU A 38 -10.49 -2.91 6.14
N GLY A 39 -11.17 -4.01 5.77
CA GLY A 39 -12.50 -3.95 5.18
C GLY A 39 -12.52 -3.62 3.67
N ALA A 40 -11.57 -2.82 3.19
CA ALA A 40 -11.54 -2.38 1.80
C ALA A 40 -11.38 -3.52 0.80
N ASN A 41 -12.20 -3.48 -0.26
CA ASN A 41 -12.08 -4.37 -1.41
C ASN A 41 -10.98 -3.88 -2.37
N HIS A 42 -10.91 -4.49 -3.55
CA HIS A 42 -9.94 -4.13 -4.59
C HIS A 42 -10.05 -2.68 -5.11
N PHE A 43 -11.26 -2.12 -5.08
CA PHE A 43 -11.59 -0.82 -5.65
C PHE A 43 -11.65 0.30 -4.62
N PHE A 44 -11.64 -0.03 -3.32
CA PHE A 44 -11.81 0.94 -2.23
C PHE A 44 -13.07 1.78 -2.41
N ASP A 45 -14.19 1.15 -2.77
CA ASP A 45 -15.46 1.84 -2.93
C ASP A 45 -16.13 2.19 -1.58
N HIS A 46 -17.14 3.05 -1.66
CA HIS A 46 -17.90 3.55 -0.49
C HIS A 46 -17.01 4.28 0.51
N GLU A 47 -17.10 3.95 1.80
CA GLU A 47 -16.36 4.61 2.87
C GLU A 47 -14.83 4.44 2.73
N HIS A 48 -14.38 3.39 2.04
CA HIS A 48 -12.96 3.10 1.88
C HIS A 48 -12.24 4.02 0.90
N GLU A 49 -12.95 4.83 0.13
CA GLU A 49 -12.33 5.84 -0.75
C GLU A 49 -11.61 6.91 0.09
N PHE A 50 -12.19 7.27 1.24
CA PHE A 50 -11.61 8.23 2.18
C PHE A 50 -10.43 7.60 2.93
N ASP A 51 -10.56 6.35 3.39
CA ASP A 51 -9.46 5.62 4.01
C ASP A 51 -8.24 5.52 3.08
N LEU A 52 -8.47 5.32 1.77
CA LEU A 52 -7.40 5.30 0.78
C LEU A 52 -6.70 6.66 0.66
N VAL A 53 -7.46 7.76 0.64
CA VAL A 53 -6.89 9.12 0.61
C VAL A 53 -6.00 9.36 1.82
N GLU A 54 -6.48 9.06 3.02
CA GLU A 54 -5.71 9.22 4.26
C GLU A 54 -4.42 8.38 4.23
N ALA A 55 -4.50 7.14 3.75
CA ALA A 55 -3.35 6.25 3.60
C ALA A 55 -2.30 6.81 2.61
N VAL A 56 -2.75 7.41 1.50
CA VAL A 56 -1.88 8.05 0.50
C VAL A 56 -1.21 9.29 1.08
N GLU A 57 -1.95 10.17 1.74
CA GLU A 57 -1.41 11.36 2.39
C GLU A 57 -0.35 11.00 3.42
N ALA A 58 -0.65 10.04 4.31
CA ALA A 58 0.29 9.54 5.29
C ALA A 58 1.54 8.93 4.62
N ALA A 59 1.39 8.23 3.49
CA ALA A 59 2.54 7.68 2.76
C ALA A 59 3.44 8.78 2.17
N LEU A 60 2.86 9.86 1.65
CA LEU A 60 3.59 10.99 1.08
C LEU A 60 4.29 11.83 2.16
N GLU A 61 3.61 12.13 3.26
CA GLU A 61 4.22 12.86 4.38
C GLU A 61 5.43 12.13 4.95
N ASN A 62 5.32 10.82 5.14
CA ASN A 62 6.43 10.00 5.63
C ASN A 62 7.64 9.98 4.67
N ASN A 63 7.41 10.19 3.37
CA ASN A 63 8.49 10.31 2.38
C ASN A 63 9.13 11.71 2.37
N ASN A 64 8.39 12.75 2.79
CA ASN A 64 8.84 14.14 2.79
C ASN A 64 9.56 14.56 4.08
N ARG A 65 9.46 13.79 5.17
CA ARG A 65 10.23 13.99 6.42
C ARG A 65 11.64 13.38 6.36
N LYS A 66 12.35 13.58 5.24
CA LYS A 66 13.77 13.25 5.11
C LYS A 66 14.66 14.40 5.57
#